data_AF-A0A7K2VYC9-F1
#
_entry.id   AF-A0A7K2VYC9-F1
#
_cell.length_a   1.000
_cell.length_b   1.000
_cell.length_c   1.000
_cell.angle_alpha   90.00
_cell.angle_beta   90.00
_cell.angle_gamma   90.00
#
_symmetry.space_group_name_H-M   'P 1'
#
loop_
_entity.id
_entity.type
_entity.pdbx_description
1 polymer ?
#
loop_
_entity_poly.entity_id
_entity_poly.type
_entity_poly.pdbx_seq_one_letter_code
_entity_poly.pdbx_strand_id
1 'polypeptide(L)'
;PAVPPASGGAIDYTHPRRGTPAPPPPAAPAAPPGQPAQPVAGDATGWSMDERLYNQVWGMFEDLARTTAAYRSAVDFAEARLEQELDKVLSDPRNRVGGPGDAAREAAETKHTDLVDQARAALDRDLTQLLAESDVVEPALPPAFARWDNPVWHGYRVPMEIPMAVRLGDLRLPESENLRIPMLVRLPLERGLWIDSGRPGSPDALVEPDELRRLAMETAVTHAARLLAVYPPGEFAVQVIDPAGAGAAALAPLVRSGVLAAPPAAGAAGTAEMLAALTRRVDLVQMALRGGASDALPPGFDTAAQLLIVHDFPHGFDDRAVNQLRYLADEGPAVGVHLMMVADREDATAYGPLLDPLWRRLLRLTPTPDDHLADPWVGHAWTYEPPGVPEGSQVLSQVLTRVAEARRAWNR
;
A
#
# COMPACT_ATOMS: atom_id res chain seq x y z
N PRO A 1 4.42 0.36 29.99
CA PRO A 1 3.64 -0.33 28.94
C PRO A 1 4.54 -0.53 27.70
N ALA A 2 4.95 -1.77 27.44
CA ALA A 2 5.76 -2.10 26.28
C ALA A 2 4.86 -2.08 25.04
N VAL A 3 5.15 -1.18 24.10
CA VAL A 3 4.54 -1.13 22.77
C VAL A 3 4.86 -2.45 22.06
N PRO A 4 3.88 -3.18 21.50
CA PRO A 4 4.18 -4.39 20.74
C PRO A 4 5.03 -4.00 19.52
N PRO A 5 6.01 -4.83 19.11
CA PRO A 5 6.82 -4.51 17.93
C PRO A 5 5.90 -4.44 16.70
N ALA A 6 5.84 -3.27 16.06
CA ALA A 6 5.14 -3.07 14.81
C ALA A 6 5.68 -4.07 13.78
N SER A 7 4.84 -5.01 13.36
CA SER A 7 5.17 -5.98 12.31
C SER A 7 5.01 -5.41 10.89
N GLY A 8 4.82 -4.09 10.76
CA GLY A 8 4.81 -3.39 9.49
C GLY A 8 6.22 -3.31 8.91
N GLY A 9 6.49 -4.07 7.86
CA GLY A 9 7.74 -3.94 7.12
C GLY A 9 7.81 -2.58 6.43
N ALA A 10 8.98 -1.93 6.47
CA ALA A 10 9.22 -0.73 5.68
C ALA A 10 8.99 -1.01 4.19
N ILE A 11 8.35 -0.06 3.51
CA ILE A 11 8.17 -0.09 2.06
C ILE A 11 9.53 0.27 1.42
N ASP A 12 10.03 -0.59 0.54
CA ASP A 12 11.29 -0.34 -0.17
C ASP A 12 11.00 0.39 -1.48
N TYR A 13 11.71 1.50 -1.69
CA TYR A 13 11.57 2.40 -2.84
C TYR A 13 12.87 2.57 -3.62
N THR A 14 13.88 1.72 -3.38
CA THR A 14 15.19 1.83 -4.01
C THR A 14 15.19 1.28 -5.45
N HIS A 15 15.64 2.08 -6.43
CA HIS A 15 15.68 1.67 -7.85
C HIS A 15 17.06 1.05 -8.22
N PRO A 16 17.15 -0.18 -8.77
CA PRO A 16 18.41 -0.84 -9.11
C PRO A 16 19.20 -0.28 -10.32
N ARG A 17 18.78 0.85 -10.90
CA ARG A 17 19.36 1.40 -12.16
C ARG A 17 19.35 2.94 -12.16
N ARG A 18 20.19 3.56 -11.33
CA ARG A 18 20.58 4.97 -11.51
C ARG A 18 21.73 5.04 -12.51
N GLY A 19 21.41 5.20 -13.80
CA GLY A 19 22.41 5.32 -14.88
C GLY A 19 22.71 6.75 -15.32
N THR A 20 21.77 7.68 -15.17
CA THR A 20 21.88 9.08 -15.64
C THR A 20 20.88 9.99 -14.90
N PRO A 21 21.21 11.24 -14.57
CA PRO A 21 20.27 12.17 -13.94
C PRO A 21 19.10 12.50 -14.88
N ALA A 22 17.88 12.50 -14.35
CA ALA A 22 16.67 12.80 -15.10
C ALA A 22 16.61 14.29 -15.49
N PRO A 23 15.99 14.63 -16.65
CA PRO A 23 15.82 16.01 -17.06
C PRO A 23 14.88 16.78 -16.11
N PRO A 24 15.05 18.11 -15.99
CA PRO A 24 14.11 18.95 -15.24
C PRO A 24 12.73 18.96 -15.91
N PRO A 25 11.65 19.21 -15.16
CA PRO A 25 10.31 19.39 -15.72
C PRO A 25 10.28 20.54 -16.75
N PRO A 26 9.36 20.53 -17.73
CA PRO A 26 9.10 21.68 -18.60
C PRO A 26 8.75 22.91 -17.76
N ALA A 27 9.28 24.08 -18.13
CA ALA A 27 9.07 25.31 -17.38
C ALA A 27 7.58 25.65 -17.24
N ALA A 28 7.08 25.65 -16.01
CA ALA A 28 5.75 26.17 -15.69
C ALA A 28 5.70 27.70 -15.94
N PRO A 29 4.53 28.28 -16.24
CA PRO A 29 4.38 29.72 -16.36
C PRO A 29 4.87 30.43 -15.09
N ALA A 30 5.68 31.48 -15.25
CA ALA A 30 6.20 32.24 -14.11
C ALA A 30 5.04 32.85 -13.30
N ALA A 31 5.04 32.61 -11.99
CA ALA A 31 4.08 33.21 -11.08
C ALA A 31 4.20 34.75 -11.10
N PRO A 32 3.08 35.49 -10.95
CA PRO A 32 3.13 36.94 -10.76
C PRO A 32 4.04 37.33 -9.59
N PRO A 33 4.76 38.46 -9.65
CA PRO A 33 5.62 38.90 -8.56
C PRO A 33 4.84 38.99 -7.24
N GLY A 34 5.33 38.28 -6.21
CA GLY A 34 4.72 38.23 -4.89
C GLY A 34 3.65 37.16 -4.68
N GLN A 35 3.38 36.30 -5.68
CA GLN A 35 2.54 35.12 -5.52
C GLN A 35 3.39 33.84 -5.53
N PRO A 36 3.13 32.87 -4.63
CA PRO A 36 3.75 31.56 -4.73
C PRO A 36 3.36 30.89 -6.04
N ALA A 37 4.27 30.09 -6.62
CA ALA A 37 3.97 29.31 -7.80
C ALA A 37 2.83 28.33 -7.52
N GLN A 38 1.88 28.22 -8.44
CA GLN A 38 0.82 27.23 -8.32
C GLN A 38 1.39 25.85 -8.63
N PRO A 39 1.04 24.82 -7.83
CA PRO A 39 1.49 23.46 -8.10
C PRO A 39 0.97 22.97 -9.44
N VAL A 40 1.79 22.22 -10.15
CA VAL A 40 1.45 21.63 -11.46
C VAL A 40 1.62 20.12 -11.36
N ALA A 41 0.70 19.36 -11.96
CA ALA A 41 0.82 17.91 -12.04
C ALA A 41 2.03 17.51 -12.88
N GLY A 42 2.85 16.63 -12.30
CA GLY A 42 4.11 16.20 -12.85
C GLY A 42 5.26 17.18 -12.60
N ASP A 43 5.17 18.18 -11.73
CA ASP A 43 6.28 19.17 -11.58
C ASP A 43 7.59 18.60 -11.01
N ALA A 44 7.61 17.34 -10.60
CA ALA A 44 8.85 16.65 -10.25
C ALA A 44 9.73 16.34 -11.49
N THR A 45 11.01 16.05 -11.24
CA THR A 45 11.97 15.56 -12.27
C THR A 45 11.63 14.14 -12.72
N GLY A 46 11.83 13.82 -13.99
CA GLY A 46 11.59 12.48 -14.52
C GLY A 46 11.62 12.43 -16.05
N TRP A 47 11.78 11.24 -16.61
CA TRP A 47 11.88 11.05 -18.06
C TRP A 47 10.51 10.91 -18.74
N SER A 48 9.51 10.41 -18.01
CA SER A 48 8.13 10.26 -18.49
C SER A 48 7.15 11.00 -17.58
N MET A 49 5.93 11.24 -18.06
CA MET A 49 4.88 11.83 -17.22
C MET A 49 4.58 10.93 -16.01
N ASP A 50 4.52 9.61 -16.21
CA ASP A 50 4.33 8.64 -15.13
C ASP A 50 5.43 8.78 -14.07
N GLU A 51 6.70 8.82 -14.47
CA GLU A 51 7.85 8.98 -13.55
C GLU A 51 7.77 10.28 -12.76
N ARG A 52 7.37 11.38 -13.41
CA ARG A 52 7.22 12.68 -12.76
C ARG A 52 6.07 12.67 -11.74
N LEU A 53 4.91 12.10 -12.08
CA LEU A 53 3.79 11.97 -11.14
C LEU A 53 4.12 11.08 -9.95
N TYR A 54 4.83 9.97 -10.18
CA TYR A 54 5.30 9.10 -9.10
C TYR A 54 6.26 9.81 -8.16
N ASN A 55 7.26 10.52 -8.71
CA ASN A 55 8.23 11.27 -7.92
C ASN A 55 7.57 12.44 -7.17
N GLN A 56 6.51 13.03 -7.72
CA GLN A 56 5.74 14.07 -7.04
C GLN A 56 4.95 13.52 -5.85
N VAL A 57 4.22 12.41 -6.04
CA VAL A 57 3.56 11.71 -4.93
C VAL A 57 4.55 11.30 -3.85
N TRP A 58 5.74 10.84 -4.25
CA TRP A 58 6.83 10.52 -3.31
C TRP A 58 7.31 11.74 -2.53
N GLY A 59 7.48 12.89 -3.20
CA GLY A 59 7.82 14.16 -2.55
C GLY A 59 6.77 14.59 -1.53
N MET A 60 5.49 14.55 -1.91
CA MET A 60 4.38 14.86 -0.99
C MET A 60 4.37 13.96 0.25
N PHE A 61 4.67 12.66 0.08
CA PHE A 61 4.78 11.71 1.18
C PHE A 61 5.92 12.10 2.15
N GLU A 62 7.10 12.39 1.60
CA GLU A 62 8.27 12.80 2.38
C GLU A 62 8.04 14.13 3.11
N ASP A 63 7.48 15.12 2.43
CA ASP A 63 7.22 16.44 2.98
C ASP A 63 6.20 16.37 4.12
N LEU A 64 5.10 15.61 3.95
CA LEU A 64 4.14 15.38 5.03
C LEU A 64 4.77 14.68 6.23
N ALA A 65 5.63 13.66 6.01
CA ALA A 65 6.34 12.99 7.09
C ALA A 65 7.26 13.95 7.87
N ARG A 66 8.02 14.78 7.16
CA ARG A 66 8.99 15.73 7.73
C ARG A 66 8.30 16.87 8.48
N THR A 67 7.27 17.47 7.89
CA THR A 67 6.51 18.55 8.52
C THR A 67 5.82 18.06 9.79
N THR A 68 5.18 16.89 9.75
CA THR A 68 4.58 16.31 10.97
C THR A 68 5.63 15.99 12.02
N ALA A 69 6.82 15.53 11.63
CA ALA A 69 7.91 15.31 12.57
C ALA A 69 8.39 16.60 13.26
N ALA A 70 8.51 17.69 12.49
CA ALA A 70 8.87 19.00 13.01
C ALA A 70 7.82 19.53 13.99
N TYR A 71 6.53 19.36 13.66
CA TYR A 71 5.42 19.71 14.54
C TYR A 71 5.46 18.92 15.85
N ARG A 72 5.49 17.59 15.79
CA ARG A 72 5.54 16.72 16.98
C ARG A 72 6.74 17.05 17.87
N SER A 73 7.92 17.23 17.28
CA SER A 73 9.15 17.59 18.01
C SER A 73 9.04 18.96 18.70
N ALA A 74 8.36 19.93 18.08
CA ALA A 74 8.15 21.25 18.68
C ALA A 74 7.16 21.20 19.84
N VAL A 75 6.11 20.37 19.75
CA VAL A 75 5.18 20.10 20.86
C VAL A 75 5.89 19.41 22.02
N ASP A 76 6.63 18.34 21.75
CA ASP A 76 7.41 17.62 22.78
C ASP A 76 8.40 18.57 23.49
N PHE A 77 9.03 19.47 22.74
CA PHE A 77 9.92 20.48 23.32
C PHE A 77 9.17 21.48 24.22
N ALA A 78 7.98 21.94 23.80
CA ALA A 78 7.15 22.83 24.60
C ALA A 78 6.71 22.15 25.91
N GLU A 79 6.30 20.88 25.85
CA GLU A 79 5.90 20.08 27.02
C GLU A 79 7.07 19.89 28.00
N ALA A 80 8.23 19.45 27.50
CA ALA A 80 9.43 19.28 28.34
C ALA A 80 9.87 20.62 28.97
N ARG A 81 9.70 21.73 28.25
CA ARG A 81 10.00 23.07 28.75
C ARG A 81 9.04 23.48 29.88
N LEU A 82 7.75 23.18 29.74
CA LEU A 82 6.72 23.43 30.74
C LEU A 82 7.03 22.64 32.02
N GLU A 83 7.26 21.33 31.91
CA GLU A 83 7.62 20.46 33.03
C GLU A 83 8.82 21.03 33.80
N GLN A 84 9.88 21.43 33.07
CA GLN A 84 11.06 22.03 33.68
C GLN A 84 10.78 23.37 34.40
N GLU A 85 9.88 24.23 33.88
CA GLU A 85 9.49 25.47 34.57
C GLU A 85 8.68 25.18 35.83
N LEU A 86 7.74 24.24 35.77
CA LEU A 86 6.91 23.84 36.90
C LEU A 86 7.75 23.23 38.03
N ASP A 87 8.70 22.35 37.70
CA ASP A 87 9.63 21.76 38.67
C ASP A 87 10.48 22.83 39.38
N LYS A 88 10.98 23.82 38.63
CA LYS A 88 11.72 24.95 39.21
C LYS A 88 10.85 25.74 40.18
N VAL A 89 9.61 26.04 39.80
CA VAL A 89 8.66 26.77 40.65
C VAL A 89 8.36 25.98 41.94
N LEU A 90 8.18 24.66 41.85
CA LEU A 90 7.91 23.77 43.00
C LEU A 90 9.13 23.60 43.92
N SER A 91 10.34 23.61 43.35
CA SER A 91 11.59 23.45 44.09
C SER A 91 11.97 24.67 44.94
N ASP A 92 11.47 25.88 44.59
CA ASP A 92 11.75 27.11 45.34
C ASP A 92 10.86 27.22 46.59
N PRO A 93 11.44 27.17 47.82
CA PRO A 93 10.68 27.29 49.06
C PRO A 93 9.88 28.59 49.20
N ARG A 94 10.29 29.67 48.49
CA ARG A 94 9.62 30.98 48.52
C ARG A 94 8.28 30.99 47.78
N ASN A 95 8.08 30.02 46.88
CA ASN A 95 6.86 29.88 46.08
C ASN A 95 5.79 29.01 46.75
N ARG A 96 6.02 28.52 47.98
CA ARG A 96 5.04 27.71 48.74
C ARG A 96 3.95 28.52 49.43
N VAL A 97 4.15 29.82 49.67
CA VAL A 97 3.22 30.68 50.41
C VAL A 97 3.04 32.01 49.67
N GLY A 98 2.06 32.08 48.75
CA GLY A 98 1.62 33.33 48.09
C GLY A 98 1.61 33.30 46.55
N GLY A 99 1.02 34.34 45.95
CA GLY A 99 0.74 34.48 44.50
C GLY A 99 1.91 34.56 43.50
N PRO A 100 3.20 34.81 43.87
CA PRO A 100 4.31 34.76 42.91
C PRO A 100 4.53 33.39 42.28
N GLY A 101 4.26 32.30 43.02
CA GLY A 101 4.31 30.94 42.48
C GLY A 101 3.22 30.68 41.45
N ASP A 102 2.01 31.21 41.69
CA ASP A 102 0.88 31.06 40.78
C ASP A 102 1.11 31.84 39.48
N ALA A 103 1.61 33.08 39.56
CA ALA A 103 1.96 33.88 38.39
C ALA A 103 3.08 33.27 37.54
N ALA A 104 4.05 32.58 38.17
CA ALA A 104 5.12 31.89 37.46
C ALA A 104 4.61 30.63 36.72
N ARG A 105 3.63 29.91 37.27
CA ARG A 105 2.98 28.77 36.58
C ARG A 105 2.15 29.27 35.41
N GLU A 106 1.32 30.30 35.61
CA GLU A 106 0.51 30.90 34.53
C GLU A 106 1.39 31.41 33.38
N ALA A 107 2.54 32.04 33.68
CA ALA A 107 3.49 32.46 32.66
C ALA A 107 4.16 31.29 31.92
N ALA A 108 4.42 30.16 32.60
CA ALA A 108 4.96 28.95 31.98
C ALA A 108 3.92 28.29 31.05
N GLU A 109 2.67 28.19 31.51
CA GLU A 109 1.54 27.70 30.71
C GLU A 109 1.29 28.58 29.48
N THR A 110 1.37 29.91 29.62
CA THR A 110 1.22 30.85 28.49
C THR A 110 2.30 30.61 27.43
N LYS A 111 3.58 30.49 27.83
CA LYS A 111 4.67 30.21 26.88
C LYS A 111 4.52 28.85 26.21
N HIS A 112 4.07 27.84 26.94
CA HIS A 112 3.79 26.52 26.38
C HIS A 112 2.74 26.62 25.28
N THR A 113 1.62 27.27 25.56
CA THR A 113 0.55 27.52 24.58
C THR A 113 1.07 28.30 23.38
N ASP A 114 1.83 29.39 23.59
CA ASP A 114 2.41 30.18 22.50
C ASP A 114 3.31 29.34 21.58
N LEU A 115 4.12 28.43 22.14
CA LEU A 115 4.99 27.55 21.35
C LEU A 115 4.20 26.51 20.55
N VAL A 116 3.20 25.88 21.17
CA VAL A 116 2.32 24.91 20.52
C VAL A 116 1.52 25.57 19.39
N ASP A 117 0.99 26.77 19.62
CA ASP A 117 0.25 27.54 18.62
C ASP A 117 1.14 27.94 17.43
N GLN A 118 2.39 28.35 17.69
CA GLN A 118 3.36 28.63 16.62
C GLN A 118 3.70 27.37 15.80
N ALA A 119 3.88 26.23 16.47
CA ALA A 119 4.15 24.96 15.81
C ALA A 119 2.94 24.52 14.95
N ARG A 120 1.72 24.64 15.48
CA ARG A 120 0.47 24.35 14.75
C ARG A 120 0.34 25.26 13.53
N ALA A 121 0.57 26.56 13.69
CA ALA A 121 0.48 27.51 12.57
C ALA A 121 1.51 27.23 11.47
N ALA A 122 2.68 26.64 11.80
CA ALA A 122 3.63 26.18 10.79
C ALA A 122 3.11 24.94 10.04
N LEU A 123 2.67 23.92 10.78
CA LEU A 123 2.07 22.71 10.21
C LEU A 123 0.89 23.05 9.28
N ASP A 124 -0.03 23.93 9.71
CA ASP A 124 -1.22 24.28 8.93
C ASP A 124 -0.88 24.96 7.59
N ARG A 125 0.20 25.77 7.55
CA ARG A 125 0.68 26.39 6.30
C ARG A 125 1.21 25.33 5.34
N ASP A 126 2.02 24.40 5.84
CA ASP A 126 2.62 23.34 5.04
C ASP A 126 1.55 22.33 4.56
N LEU A 127 0.57 22.00 5.40
CA LEU A 127 -0.60 21.20 5.01
C LEU A 127 -1.44 21.88 3.94
N THR A 128 -1.62 23.21 4.01
CA THR A 128 -2.32 23.96 2.97
C THR A 128 -1.60 23.87 1.63
N GLN A 129 -0.27 23.92 1.62
CA GLN A 129 0.52 23.74 0.40
C GLN A 129 0.37 22.32 -0.15
N LEU A 130 0.49 21.29 0.68
CA LEU A 130 0.36 19.90 0.27
C LEU A 130 -1.05 19.56 -0.23
N LEU A 131 -2.10 20.14 0.36
CA LEU A 131 -3.47 20.01 -0.14
C LEU A 131 -3.62 20.64 -1.53
N ALA A 132 -3.08 21.84 -1.75
CA ALA A 132 -3.09 22.47 -3.06
C ALA A 132 -2.34 21.64 -4.11
N GLU A 133 -1.26 20.96 -3.73
CA GLU A 133 -0.56 20.03 -4.61
C GLU A 133 -1.39 18.79 -4.92
N SER A 134 -2.02 18.19 -3.90
CA SER A 134 -2.92 17.05 -4.05
C SER A 134 -4.09 17.35 -4.99
N ASP A 135 -4.67 18.54 -4.92
CA ASP A 135 -5.80 18.98 -5.76
C ASP A 135 -5.46 19.00 -7.25
N VAL A 136 -4.19 19.17 -7.60
CA VAL A 136 -3.72 19.17 -8.99
C VAL A 136 -3.20 17.79 -9.40
N VAL A 137 -2.52 17.08 -8.49
CA VAL A 137 -1.92 15.77 -8.77
C VAL A 137 -2.96 14.66 -8.90
N GLU A 138 -3.89 14.53 -7.95
CA GLU A 138 -4.84 13.41 -7.91
C GLU A 138 -5.70 13.30 -9.20
N PRO A 139 -6.27 14.39 -9.76
CA PRO A 139 -7.01 14.31 -11.01
C PRO A 139 -6.15 13.94 -12.23
N ALA A 140 -4.84 14.20 -12.18
CA ALA A 140 -3.90 13.92 -13.28
C ALA A 140 -3.33 12.49 -13.23
N LEU A 141 -3.60 11.72 -12.17
CA LEU A 141 -3.05 10.38 -12.02
C LEU A 141 -3.58 9.43 -13.12
N PRO A 142 -2.69 8.63 -13.75
CA PRO A 142 -3.10 7.59 -14.70
C PRO A 142 -3.82 6.44 -13.96
N PRO A 143 -4.53 5.53 -14.67
CA PRO A 143 -5.27 4.43 -14.04
C PRO A 143 -4.45 3.61 -13.02
N ALA A 144 -3.15 3.43 -13.26
CA ALA A 144 -2.28 2.72 -12.34
C ALA A 144 -2.17 3.37 -10.95
N PHE A 145 -2.19 4.71 -10.88
CA PHE A 145 -2.03 5.49 -9.65
C PHE A 145 -3.35 6.09 -9.16
N ALA A 146 -4.39 6.16 -10.00
CA ALA A 146 -5.65 6.81 -9.68
C ALA A 146 -6.57 5.93 -8.83
N ARG A 147 -7.33 6.53 -7.90
CA ARG A 147 -8.43 5.85 -7.19
C ARG A 147 -9.51 5.34 -8.16
N TRP A 148 -10.36 4.41 -7.72
CA TRP A 148 -11.44 3.86 -8.55
C TRP A 148 -12.60 4.84 -8.81
N ASP A 149 -12.72 5.91 -8.01
CA ASP A 149 -13.64 7.03 -8.24
C ASP A 149 -13.10 8.06 -9.24
N ASN A 150 -11.84 7.95 -9.65
CA ASN A 150 -11.23 8.90 -10.57
C ASN A 150 -11.86 8.77 -11.99
N PRO A 151 -12.25 9.88 -12.64
CA PRO A 151 -12.85 9.87 -13.98
C PRO A 151 -12.00 9.21 -15.07
N VAL A 152 -10.69 9.08 -14.87
CA VAL A 152 -9.76 8.43 -15.82
C VAL A 152 -10.22 7.01 -16.20
N TRP A 153 -10.92 6.32 -15.30
CA TRP A 153 -11.44 4.98 -15.55
C TRP A 153 -12.55 4.92 -16.61
N HIS A 154 -13.30 6.00 -16.82
CA HIS A 154 -14.31 6.04 -17.90
C HIS A 154 -13.67 5.96 -19.28
N GLY A 155 -12.49 6.57 -19.42
CA GLY A 155 -11.64 6.53 -20.61
C GLY A 155 -10.68 5.34 -20.66
N TYR A 156 -10.78 4.37 -19.74
CA TYR A 156 -9.81 3.28 -19.58
C TYR A 156 -9.51 2.53 -20.89
N ARG A 157 -8.22 2.40 -21.20
CA ARG A 157 -7.70 1.56 -22.29
C ARG A 157 -6.67 0.62 -21.69
N VAL A 158 -6.67 -0.62 -22.18
CA VAL A 158 -5.66 -1.60 -21.76
C VAL A 158 -4.28 -1.08 -22.17
N PRO A 159 -3.30 -1.05 -21.25
CA PRO A 159 -1.99 -0.47 -21.54
C PRO A 159 -1.17 -1.36 -22.47
N MET A 160 -0.18 -0.76 -23.12
CA MET A 160 0.78 -1.46 -23.98
C MET A 160 2.11 -1.76 -23.28
N GLU A 161 2.37 -1.10 -22.15
CA GLU A 161 3.57 -1.23 -21.34
C GLU A 161 3.18 -1.43 -19.88
N ILE A 162 4.02 -2.12 -19.10
CA ILE A 162 3.83 -2.26 -17.66
C ILE A 162 4.18 -0.92 -17.01
N PRO A 163 3.27 -0.29 -16.24
CA PRO A 163 3.56 0.96 -15.56
C PRO A 163 4.60 0.73 -14.46
N MET A 164 5.30 1.79 -14.05
CA MET A 164 6.36 1.64 -13.05
C MET A 164 5.86 1.22 -11.66
N ALA A 165 4.60 1.52 -11.35
CA ALA A 165 4.02 1.36 -10.03
C ALA A 165 2.51 1.14 -10.10
N VAL A 166 1.90 0.80 -8.97
CA VAL A 166 0.45 0.65 -8.81
C VAL A 166 0.03 1.16 -7.44
N ARG A 167 -1.14 1.81 -7.36
CA ARG A 167 -1.75 2.21 -6.09
C ARG A 167 -2.37 1.02 -5.38
N LEU A 168 -1.99 0.79 -4.13
CA LEU A 168 -2.59 -0.22 -3.24
C LEU A 168 -3.48 0.38 -2.16
N GLY A 169 -3.71 1.68 -2.14
CA GLY A 169 -4.54 2.33 -1.13
C GLY A 169 -4.07 3.76 -0.90
N ASP A 170 -4.45 4.31 0.25
CA ASP A 170 -4.09 5.65 0.67
C ASP A 170 -3.41 5.63 2.05
N LEU A 171 -2.54 6.58 2.30
CA LEU A 171 -1.87 6.79 3.58
C LEU A 171 -2.31 8.13 4.16
N ARG A 172 -2.59 8.13 5.47
CA ARG A 172 -2.93 9.35 6.23
C ARG A 172 -2.16 9.41 7.53
N LEU A 173 -2.00 10.64 8.02
CA LEU A 173 -1.56 10.94 9.38
C LEU A 173 -2.71 11.62 10.15
N PRO A 174 -2.80 11.42 11.48
CA PRO A 174 -3.88 11.99 12.29
C PRO A 174 -3.90 13.53 12.30
N GLU A 175 -2.76 14.16 11.99
CA GLU A 175 -2.64 15.61 11.88
C GLU A 175 -3.43 16.22 10.70
N SER A 176 -3.88 15.40 9.73
CA SER A 176 -4.70 15.87 8.61
C SER A 176 -5.73 14.84 8.18
N GLU A 177 -7.02 15.17 8.34
CA GLU A 177 -8.12 14.31 7.89
C GLU A 177 -8.35 14.38 6.37
N ASN A 178 -8.01 15.53 5.77
CA ASN A 178 -8.34 15.86 4.38
C ASN A 178 -7.23 15.49 3.39
N LEU A 179 -5.99 15.32 3.85
CA LEU A 179 -4.86 14.98 2.99
C LEU A 179 -4.65 13.47 2.96
N ARG A 180 -4.66 12.90 1.76
CA ARG A 180 -4.43 11.47 1.49
C ARG A 180 -3.27 11.33 0.54
N ILE A 181 -2.27 10.55 0.93
CA ILE A 181 -1.12 10.25 0.08
C ILE A 181 -1.37 8.90 -0.62
N PRO A 182 -1.35 8.84 -1.96
CA PRO A 182 -1.46 7.58 -2.67
C PRO A 182 -0.35 6.59 -2.27
N MET A 183 -0.72 5.41 -1.78
CA MET A 183 0.24 4.33 -1.49
C MET A 183 0.64 3.64 -2.80
N LEU A 184 1.69 4.12 -3.44
CA LEU A 184 2.23 3.55 -4.67
C LEU A 184 3.31 2.50 -4.35
N VAL A 185 3.21 1.31 -4.94
CA VAL A 185 4.25 0.27 -4.90
C VAL A 185 4.79 -0.01 -6.28
N ARG A 186 6.08 -0.37 -6.38
CA ARG A 186 6.74 -0.64 -7.66
C ARG A 186 6.21 -1.91 -8.35
N LEU A 187 6.24 -1.89 -9.67
CA LEU A 187 6.03 -3.06 -10.51
C LEU A 187 7.34 -3.47 -11.23
N PRO A 188 7.58 -4.78 -11.42
CA PRO A 188 6.81 -5.91 -10.88
C PRO A 188 6.84 -5.94 -9.34
N LEU A 189 5.86 -6.60 -8.71
CA LEU A 189 5.75 -6.61 -7.24
C LEU A 189 6.97 -7.32 -6.63
N GLU A 190 7.73 -6.61 -5.81
CA GLU A 190 8.93 -7.17 -5.16
C GLU A 190 8.60 -8.10 -4.00
N ARG A 191 7.43 -7.90 -3.37
CA ARG A 191 6.91 -8.70 -2.27
C ARG A 191 5.49 -9.16 -2.60
N GLY A 192 5.14 -10.35 -2.12
CA GLY A 192 3.74 -10.76 -2.09
C GLY A 192 2.93 -9.87 -1.13
N LEU A 193 1.63 -9.99 -1.19
CA LEU A 193 0.68 -9.24 -0.38
C LEU A 193 0.04 -10.16 0.66
N TRP A 194 -0.24 -9.63 1.83
CA TRP A 194 -1.06 -10.27 2.85
C TRP A 194 -2.17 -9.31 3.24
N ILE A 195 -3.41 -9.67 2.92
CA ILE A 195 -4.60 -8.95 3.36
C ILE A 195 -5.08 -9.64 4.63
N ASP A 196 -4.91 -8.94 5.73
CA ASP A 196 -5.21 -9.45 7.06
C ASP A 196 -6.72 -9.55 7.25
N SER A 197 -7.22 -10.78 7.38
CA SER A 197 -8.63 -11.03 7.70
C SER A 197 -8.87 -11.27 9.19
N GLY A 198 -7.83 -11.14 10.02
CA GLY A 198 -7.90 -11.20 11.47
C GLY A 198 -8.29 -9.87 12.10
N ARG A 199 -8.55 -9.89 13.40
CA ARG A 199 -9.14 -8.75 14.11
C ARG A 199 -8.31 -7.46 13.91
N PRO A 200 -8.94 -6.32 13.58
CA PRO A 200 -8.24 -5.04 13.44
C PRO A 200 -7.48 -4.70 14.73
N GLY A 201 -6.31 -4.07 14.60
CA GLY A 201 -5.46 -3.69 15.73
C GLY A 201 -6.10 -2.62 16.62
N SER A 202 -7.07 -1.88 16.08
CA SER A 202 -7.85 -0.89 16.81
C SER A 202 -8.98 -1.53 17.62
N PRO A 203 -9.04 -1.33 18.96
CA PRO A 203 -10.07 -1.90 19.83
C PRO A 203 -11.49 -1.38 19.56
N ASP A 204 -11.65 -0.30 18.78
CA ASP A 204 -12.93 0.34 18.49
C ASP A 204 -13.63 -0.19 17.23
N ALA A 205 -12.98 -1.04 16.44
CA ALA A 205 -13.57 -1.59 15.22
C ALA A 205 -14.53 -2.75 15.56
N LEU A 206 -15.81 -2.41 15.67
CA LEU A 206 -16.96 -3.30 15.89
C LEU A 206 -17.32 -4.17 14.66
N VAL A 207 -16.37 -4.47 13.78
CA VAL A 207 -16.64 -5.28 12.59
C VAL A 207 -16.70 -6.75 12.99
N GLU A 208 -17.80 -7.42 12.67
CA GLU A 208 -17.96 -8.85 12.94
C GLU A 208 -16.92 -9.66 12.15
N PRO A 209 -16.36 -10.76 12.71
CA PRO A 209 -15.28 -11.51 12.06
C PRO A 209 -15.58 -11.98 10.64
N ASP A 210 -16.82 -12.43 10.37
CA ASP A 210 -17.25 -12.88 9.04
C ASP A 210 -17.33 -11.72 8.05
N GLU A 211 -17.74 -10.53 8.51
CA GLU A 211 -17.75 -9.32 7.70
C GLU A 211 -16.33 -8.88 7.34
N LEU A 212 -15.40 -9.00 8.28
CA LEU A 212 -13.99 -8.67 8.04
C LEU A 212 -13.35 -9.61 7.01
N ARG A 213 -13.61 -10.91 7.09
CA ARG A 213 -13.17 -11.90 6.08
C ARG A 213 -13.74 -11.59 4.70
N ARG A 214 -15.02 -11.21 4.62
CA ARG A 214 -15.66 -10.75 3.37
C ARG A 214 -14.95 -9.52 2.81
N LEU A 215 -14.72 -8.49 3.63
CA LEU A 215 -14.04 -7.25 3.21
C LEU A 215 -12.58 -7.51 2.78
N ALA A 216 -11.88 -8.43 3.46
CA ALA A 216 -10.53 -8.86 3.07
C ALA A 216 -10.51 -9.47 1.67
N MET A 217 -11.48 -10.34 1.37
CA MET A 217 -11.58 -10.94 0.05
C MET A 217 -12.01 -9.92 -1.03
N GLU A 218 -12.90 -8.98 -0.71
CA GLU A 218 -13.27 -7.88 -1.62
C GLU A 218 -12.08 -6.96 -1.92
N THR A 219 -11.26 -6.67 -0.91
CA THR A 219 -10.00 -5.92 -1.06
C THR A 219 -9.03 -6.67 -1.97
N ALA A 220 -8.89 -8.00 -1.81
CA ALA A 220 -8.07 -8.85 -2.66
C ALA A 220 -8.50 -8.79 -4.13
N VAL A 221 -9.82 -8.91 -4.37
CA VAL A 221 -10.42 -8.80 -5.71
C VAL A 221 -10.19 -7.43 -6.32
N THR A 222 -10.26 -6.37 -5.51
CA THR A 222 -10.01 -4.98 -5.95
C THR A 222 -8.56 -4.79 -6.38
N HIS A 223 -7.60 -5.33 -5.63
CA HIS A 223 -6.17 -5.33 -6.03
C HIS A 223 -5.90 -6.18 -7.27
N ALA A 224 -6.46 -7.39 -7.32
CA ALA A 224 -6.29 -8.28 -8.47
C ALA A 224 -6.87 -7.67 -9.75
N ALA A 225 -8.04 -7.05 -9.68
CA ALA A 225 -8.65 -6.34 -10.80
C ALA A 225 -7.81 -5.15 -11.27
N ARG A 226 -7.23 -4.39 -10.32
CA ARG A 226 -6.31 -3.29 -10.66
C ARG A 226 -5.06 -3.81 -11.35
N LEU A 227 -4.42 -4.85 -10.81
CA LEU A 227 -3.24 -5.47 -11.42
C LEU A 227 -3.54 -5.99 -12.83
N LEU A 228 -4.67 -6.69 -13.02
CA LEU A 228 -5.15 -7.11 -14.34
C LEU A 228 -5.38 -5.94 -15.30
N ALA A 229 -5.85 -4.78 -14.80
CA ALA A 229 -6.14 -3.61 -15.61
C ALA A 229 -4.88 -2.81 -16.01
N VAL A 230 -3.80 -2.91 -15.23
CA VAL A 230 -2.60 -2.09 -15.46
C VAL A 230 -1.51 -2.85 -16.22
N TYR A 231 -1.65 -4.16 -16.42
CA TYR A 231 -0.74 -4.94 -17.24
C TYR A 231 -1.20 -5.04 -18.70
N PRO A 232 -0.26 -5.11 -19.67
CA PRO A 232 -0.61 -5.40 -21.05
C PRO A 232 -1.30 -6.77 -21.22
N PRO A 233 -2.07 -6.97 -22.30
CA PRO A 233 -2.72 -8.25 -22.56
C PRO A 233 -1.69 -9.38 -22.64
N GLY A 234 -1.90 -10.45 -21.88
CA GLY A 234 -1.02 -11.62 -21.89
C GLY A 234 0.23 -11.50 -21.02
N GLU A 235 0.49 -10.36 -20.38
CA GLU A 235 1.64 -10.17 -19.48
C GLU A 235 1.33 -10.52 -18.01
N PHE A 236 0.05 -10.67 -17.66
CA PHE A 236 -0.38 -10.96 -16.29
C PHE A 236 -1.57 -11.93 -16.23
N ALA A 237 -1.52 -12.87 -15.31
CA ALA A 237 -2.53 -13.88 -15.09
C ALA A 237 -2.83 -14.04 -13.59
N VAL A 238 -4.10 -14.27 -13.27
CA VAL A 238 -4.56 -14.48 -11.88
C VAL A 238 -5.07 -15.90 -11.73
N GLN A 239 -4.57 -16.58 -10.71
CA GLN A 239 -5.00 -17.89 -10.23
C GLN A 239 -5.54 -17.75 -8.81
N VAL A 240 -6.47 -18.63 -8.42
CA VAL A 240 -7.12 -18.57 -7.12
C VAL A 240 -7.17 -19.96 -6.49
N ILE A 241 -6.85 -20.04 -5.20
CA ILE A 241 -7.14 -21.19 -4.34
C ILE A 241 -8.21 -20.75 -3.33
N ASP A 242 -9.34 -21.45 -3.31
CA ASP A 242 -10.47 -21.22 -2.38
C ASP A 242 -11.09 -22.57 -2.04
N PRO A 243 -10.48 -23.36 -1.12
CA PRO A 243 -10.77 -24.79 -1.00
C PRO A 243 -12.20 -25.09 -0.55
N ALA A 244 -12.75 -24.33 0.40
CA ALA A 244 -14.15 -24.43 0.82
C ALA A 244 -15.12 -23.64 -0.06
N GLY A 245 -14.64 -22.79 -0.98
CA GLY A 245 -15.49 -21.92 -1.79
C GLY A 245 -16.08 -20.73 -1.03
N ALA A 246 -15.56 -20.42 0.17
CA ALA A 246 -16.08 -19.36 1.03
C ALA A 246 -15.89 -17.96 0.42
N GLY A 247 -14.90 -17.78 -0.45
CA GLY A 247 -14.63 -16.52 -1.17
C GLY A 247 -15.47 -16.33 -2.43
N ALA A 248 -16.31 -17.29 -2.82
CA ALA A 248 -16.99 -17.31 -4.12
C ALA A 248 -17.81 -16.04 -4.44
N ALA A 249 -18.49 -15.47 -3.44
CA ALA A 249 -19.29 -14.26 -3.61
C ALA A 249 -18.41 -13.05 -4.00
N ALA A 250 -17.31 -12.83 -3.27
CA ALA A 250 -16.37 -11.75 -3.55
C ALA A 250 -15.63 -11.96 -4.87
N LEU A 251 -15.26 -13.21 -5.21
CA LEU A 251 -14.57 -13.58 -6.46
C LEU A 251 -15.43 -13.42 -7.72
N ALA A 252 -16.75 -13.31 -7.57
CA ALA A 252 -17.69 -13.39 -8.68
C ALA A 252 -17.43 -12.38 -9.82
N PRO A 253 -16.97 -11.13 -9.60
CA PRO A 253 -16.57 -10.23 -10.68
C PRO A 253 -15.43 -10.77 -11.56
N LEU A 254 -14.41 -11.40 -10.97
CA LEU A 254 -13.29 -12.00 -11.71
C LEU A 254 -13.72 -13.25 -12.46
N VAL A 255 -14.52 -14.11 -11.83
CA VAL A 255 -15.02 -15.35 -12.43
C VAL A 255 -15.95 -15.05 -13.61
N ARG A 256 -16.96 -14.18 -13.42
CA ARG A 256 -17.95 -13.87 -14.46
C ARG A 256 -17.37 -13.15 -15.67
N SER A 257 -16.35 -12.31 -15.47
CA SER A 257 -15.67 -11.63 -16.59
C SER A 257 -14.73 -12.56 -17.37
N GLY A 258 -14.37 -13.72 -16.81
CA GLY A 258 -13.49 -14.69 -17.48
C GLY A 258 -12.03 -14.24 -17.54
N VAL A 259 -11.59 -13.36 -16.63
CA VAL A 259 -10.20 -12.85 -16.57
C VAL A 259 -9.24 -13.80 -15.87
N LEU A 260 -9.75 -14.74 -15.06
CA LEU A 260 -8.92 -15.74 -14.38
C LEU A 260 -8.31 -16.72 -15.39
N ALA A 261 -7.08 -17.18 -15.11
CA ALA A 261 -6.38 -18.12 -15.97
C ALA A 261 -6.99 -19.54 -15.92
N ALA A 262 -7.58 -19.89 -14.78
CA ALA A 262 -8.37 -21.10 -14.57
C ALA A 262 -9.50 -20.83 -13.55
N PRO A 263 -10.51 -21.71 -13.46
CA PRO A 263 -11.46 -21.67 -12.34
C PRO A 263 -10.74 -21.75 -10.99
N PRO A 264 -11.27 -21.13 -9.92
CA PRO A 264 -10.70 -21.26 -8.58
C PRO A 264 -10.50 -22.73 -8.19
N ALA A 265 -9.31 -23.04 -7.69
CA ALA A 265 -8.97 -24.38 -7.24
C ALA A 265 -9.73 -24.70 -5.95
N ALA A 266 -10.58 -25.74 -5.99
CA ALA A 266 -11.41 -26.18 -4.88
C ALA A 266 -10.87 -27.46 -4.24
N GLY A 267 -11.13 -27.62 -2.94
CA GLY A 267 -10.66 -28.75 -2.14
C GLY A 267 -9.14 -28.90 -2.04
N ALA A 268 -8.71 -29.89 -1.25
CA ALA A 268 -7.29 -30.17 -1.03
C ALA A 268 -6.55 -30.62 -2.31
N ALA A 269 -7.22 -31.39 -3.18
CA ALA A 269 -6.60 -31.88 -4.42
C ALA A 269 -6.30 -30.73 -5.41
N GLY A 270 -7.26 -29.82 -5.61
CA GLY A 270 -7.05 -28.64 -6.47
C GLY A 270 -5.98 -27.71 -5.91
N THR A 271 -5.96 -27.53 -4.59
CA THR A 271 -4.92 -26.77 -3.88
C THR A 271 -3.52 -27.34 -4.15
N ALA A 272 -3.35 -28.64 -3.93
CA ALA A 272 -2.07 -29.32 -4.14
C ALA A 272 -1.63 -29.27 -5.60
N GLU A 273 -2.55 -29.47 -6.55
CA GLU A 273 -2.27 -29.40 -7.99
C GLU A 273 -1.78 -28.00 -8.41
N MET A 274 -2.50 -26.95 -8.00
CA MET A 274 -2.16 -25.56 -8.30
C MET A 274 -0.78 -25.18 -7.74
N LEU A 275 -0.53 -25.47 -6.46
CA LEU A 275 0.75 -25.18 -5.82
C LEU A 275 1.89 -25.96 -6.48
N ALA A 276 1.68 -27.23 -6.82
CA ALA A 276 2.67 -28.03 -7.54
C ALA A 276 2.95 -27.48 -8.95
N ALA A 277 1.94 -27.01 -9.68
CA ALA A 277 2.11 -26.40 -10.99
C ALA A 277 2.94 -25.11 -10.92
N LEU A 278 2.63 -24.21 -9.99
CA LEU A 278 3.37 -22.96 -9.80
C LEU A 278 4.79 -23.20 -9.27
N THR A 279 4.99 -24.17 -8.38
CA THR A 279 6.34 -24.56 -7.93
C THR A 279 7.22 -25.01 -9.10
N ARG A 280 6.70 -25.93 -9.94
CA ARG A 280 7.41 -26.39 -11.14
C ARG A 280 7.71 -25.25 -12.12
N ARG A 281 6.79 -24.30 -12.26
CA ARG A 281 6.99 -23.10 -13.08
C ARG A 281 8.19 -22.30 -12.58
N VAL A 282 8.23 -22.01 -11.28
CA VAL A 282 9.34 -21.28 -10.65
C VAL A 282 10.66 -21.99 -10.88
N ASP A 283 10.73 -23.29 -10.60
CA ASP A 283 11.94 -24.09 -10.79
C ASP A 283 12.45 -24.03 -12.23
N LEU A 284 11.55 -24.20 -13.21
CA LEU A 284 11.88 -24.20 -14.63
C LEU A 284 12.41 -22.84 -15.09
N VAL A 285 11.75 -21.74 -14.72
CA VAL A 285 12.19 -20.38 -15.10
C VAL A 285 13.51 -20.03 -14.41
N GLN A 286 13.67 -20.37 -13.13
CA GLN A 286 14.93 -20.14 -12.42
C GLN A 286 16.08 -20.92 -13.05
N MET A 287 15.87 -22.17 -13.43
CA MET A 287 16.88 -22.97 -14.15
C MET A 287 17.27 -22.32 -15.47
N ALA A 288 16.31 -21.85 -16.25
CA ALA A 288 16.55 -21.15 -17.52
C ALA A 288 17.38 -19.86 -17.31
N LEU A 289 17.03 -19.06 -16.31
CA LEU A 289 17.74 -17.82 -15.97
C LEU A 289 19.17 -18.09 -15.50
N ARG A 290 19.35 -19.05 -14.57
CA ARG A 290 20.68 -19.42 -14.05
C ARG A 290 21.58 -20.01 -15.13
N GLY A 291 21.01 -20.73 -16.09
CA GLY A 291 21.72 -21.27 -17.25
C GLY A 291 22.03 -20.26 -18.35
N GLY A 292 21.53 -19.02 -18.23
CA GLY A 292 21.63 -18.01 -19.31
C GLY A 292 20.87 -18.39 -20.58
N ALA A 293 19.89 -19.29 -20.48
CA ALA A 293 19.19 -19.92 -21.59
C ALA A 293 17.68 -19.64 -21.49
N SER A 294 17.30 -18.36 -21.44
CA SER A 294 15.89 -17.93 -21.40
C SER A 294 15.10 -18.36 -22.63
N ASP A 295 15.79 -18.55 -23.76
CA ASP A 295 15.27 -19.12 -25.00
C ASP A 295 15.10 -20.65 -24.97
N ALA A 296 15.62 -21.33 -23.94
CA ALA A 296 15.44 -22.77 -23.74
C ALA A 296 14.17 -23.14 -22.96
N LEU A 297 13.31 -22.16 -22.63
CA LEU A 297 11.97 -22.45 -22.12
C LEU A 297 11.18 -23.28 -23.16
N PRO A 298 10.31 -24.22 -22.72
CA PRO A 298 9.53 -25.03 -23.64
C PRO A 298 8.75 -24.17 -24.65
N PRO A 299 8.66 -24.58 -25.93
CA PRO A 299 7.83 -23.87 -26.90
C PRO A 299 6.40 -23.70 -26.40
N GLY A 300 5.85 -22.49 -26.49
CA GLY A 300 4.51 -22.17 -26.00
C GLY A 300 4.40 -22.02 -24.48
N PHE A 301 5.52 -21.94 -23.76
CA PHE A 301 5.51 -21.60 -22.34
C PHE A 301 4.90 -20.20 -22.13
N ASP A 302 3.88 -20.12 -21.27
CA ASP A 302 3.27 -18.86 -20.88
C ASP A 302 4.29 -17.99 -20.13
N THR A 303 4.65 -16.82 -20.64
CA THR A 303 5.59 -15.90 -20.00
C THR A 303 4.93 -14.90 -19.06
N ALA A 304 3.59 -14.90 -18.96
CA ALA A 304 2.86 -13.98 -18.11
C ALA A 304 3.32 -14.10 -16.65
N ALA A 305 3.46 -12.96 -15.98
CA ALA A 305 3.54 -12.94 -14.53
C ALA A 305 2.24 -13.52 -13.93
N GLN A 306 2.35 -14.24 -12.84
CA GLN A 306 1.26 -14.95 -12.19
C GLN A 306 1.02 -14.36 -10.80
N LEU A 307 -0.24 -14.05 -10.50
CA LEU A 307 -0.68 -13.78 -9.14
C LEU A 307 -1.49 -14.96 -8.64
N LEU A 308 -1.05 -15.57 -7.55
CA LEU A 308 -1.81 -16.57 -6.81
C LEU A 308 -2.53 -15.90 -5.64
N ILE A 309 -3.85 -15.82 -5.72
CA ILE A 309 -4.69 -15.46 -4.56
C ILE A 309 -4.95 -16.71 -3.75
N VAL A 310 -4.62 -16.68 -2.47
CA VAL A 310 -4.81 -17.78 -1.53
C VAL A 310 -5.82 -17.34 -0.48
N HIS A 311 -6.99 -17.96 -0.50
CA HIS A 311 -8.06 -17.74 0.46
C HIS A 311 -8.27 -19.00 1.31
N ASP A 312 -8.96 -18.83 2.44
CA ASP A 312 -9.39 -19.93 3.32
C ASP A 312 -8.22 -20.75 3.88
N PHE A 313 -7.03 -20.16 3.95
CA PHE A 313 -5.89 -20.74 4.66
C PHE A 313 -6.19 -20.75 6.17
N PRO A 314 -6.00 -21.86 6.89
CA PRO A 314 -5.31 -23.09 6.48
C PRO A 314 -6.20 -24.25 5.99
N HIS A 315 -7.51 -24.04 5.80
CA HIS A 315 -8.41 -25.09 5.34
C HIS A 315 -8.01 -25.60 3.95
N GLY A 316 -7.88 -26.92 3.79
CA GLY A 316 -7.46 -27.54 2.53
C GLY A 316 -5.94 -27.52 2.27
N PHE A 317 -5.13 -27.03 3.21
CA PHE A 317 -3.66 -27.04 3.14
C PHE A 317 -3.09 -28.15 4.03
N ASP A 318 -2.17 -28.93 3.47
CA ASP A 318 -1.33 -29.86 4.23
C ASP A 318 0.08 -29.27 4.44
N ASP A 319 0.93 -29.95 5.22
CA ASP A 319 2.30 -29.49 5.51
C ASP A 319 3.13 -29.28 4.24
N ARG A 320 2.85 -30.04 3.18
CA ARG A 320 3.51 -29.88 1.88
C ARG A 320 3.09 -28.57 1.22
N ALA A 321 1.79 -28.29 1.17
CA ALA A 321 1.24 -27.06 0.63
C ALA A 321 1.79 -25.83 1.35
N VAL A 322 1.93 -25.89 2.69
CA VAL A 322 2.55 -24.83 3.49
C VAL A 322 4.01 -24.58 3.08
N ASN A 323 4.80 -25.64 2.90
CA ASN A 323 6.18 -25.51 2.44
C ASN A 323 6.27 -24.93 1.01
N GLN A 324 5.34 -25.29 0.13
CA GLN A 324 5.25 -24.73 -1.23
C GLN A 324 4.87 -23.25 -1.20
N LEU A 325 3.93 -22.83 -0.34
CA LEU A 325 3.59 -21.41 -0.18
C LEU A 325 4.80 -20.59 0.26
N ARG A 326 5.57 -21.09 1.22
CA ARG A 326 6.82 -20.45 1.65
C ARG A 326 7.82 -20.33 0.51
N TYR A 327 8.04 -21.43 -0.22
CA TYR A 327 8.92 -21.43 -1.37
C TYR A 327 8.47 -20.41 -2.43
N LEU A 328 7.18 -20.36 -2.76
CA LEU A 328 6.64 -19.38 -3.71
C LEU A 328 6.78 -17.94 -3.21
N ALA A 329 6.65 -17.69 -1.90
CA ALA A 329 6.85 -16.36 -1.34
C ALA A 329 8.32 -15.90 -1.39
N ASP A 330 9.27 -16.81 -1.19
CA ASP A 330 10.71 -16.50 -1.20
C ASP A 330 11.28 -16.44 -2.64
N GLU A 331 10.91 -17.39 -3.50
CA GLU A 331 11.56 -17.64 -4.79
C GLU A 331 10.72 -17.21 -6.01
N GLY A 332 9.40 -17.05 -5.81
CA GLY A 332 8.46 -16.69 -6.86
C GLY A 332 8.63 -15.28 -7.44
N PRO A 333 8.76 -14.22 -6.61
CA PRO A 333 8.79 -12.84 -7.12
C PRO A 333 9.90 -12.58 -8.15
N ALA A 334 11.07 -13.20 -7.96
CA ALA A 334 12.21 -13.07 -8.86
C ALA A 334 11.94 -13.61 -10.29
N VAL A 335 10.92 -14.45 -10.46
CA VAL A 335 10.51 -15.05 -11.73
C VAL A 335 9.05 -14.76 -12.08
N GLY A 336 8.48 -13.71 -11.49
CA GLY A 336 7.14 -13.23 -11.80
C GLY A 336 6.00 -14.10 -11.25
N VAL A 337 6.20 -14.85 -10.16
CA VAL A 337 5.12 -15.52 -9.42
C VAL A 337 4.92 -14.81 -8.08
N HIS A 338 3.79 -14.12 -7.94
CA HIS A 338 3.47 -13.31 -6.76
C HIS A 338 2.35 -13.97 -5.96
N LEU A 339 2.47 -13.88 -4.64
CA LEU A 339 1.49 -14.41 -3.70
C LEU A 339 0.62 -13.27 -3.15
N MET A 340 -0.70 -13.48 -3.06
CA MET A 340 -1.62 -12.64 -2.31
C MET A 340 -2.39 -13.52 -1.34
N MET A 341 -2.00 -13.48 -0.07
CA MET A 341 -2.67 -14.21 1.01
C MET A 341 -3.85 -13.39 1.53
N VAL A 342 -5.02 -14.03 1.66
CA VAL A 342 -6.16 -13.51 2.42
C VAL A 342 -6.37 -14.45 3.59
N ALA A 343 -5.85 -14.06 4.75
CA ALA A 343 -5.75 -14.96 5.89
C ALA A 343 -5.67 -14.19 7.20
N ASP A 344 -6.16 -14.83 8.26
CA ASP A 344 -5.93 -14.43 9.64
C ASP A 344 -4.66 -15.13 10.15
N ARG A 345 -3.76 -14.37 10.77
CA ARG A 345 -2.55 -14.93 11.37
C ARG A 345 -2.88 -15.84 12.55
N GLU A 346 -3.97 -15.59 13.28
CA GLU A 346 -4.39 -16.40 14.42
C GLU A 346 -4.86 -17.80 13.99
N ASP A 347 -5.58 -17.91 12.87
CA ASP A 347 -6.01 -19.18 12.28
C ASP A 347 -4.82 -20.07 11.88
N ALA A 348 -3.69 -19.44 11.55
CA ALA A 348 -2.46 -20.09 11.13
C ALA A 348 -1.56 -20.56 12.29
N THR A 349 -1.94 -20.28 13.54
CA THR A 349 -1.13 -20.60 14.74
C THR A 349 -0.84 -22.08 14.92
N ALA A 350 -1.67 -22.98 14.37
CA ALA A 350 -1.45 -24.42 14.38
C ALA A 350 -0.15 -24.84 13.68
N TYR A 351 0.33 -24.08 12.69
CA TYR A 351 1.63 -24.29 12.03
C TYR A 351 2.78 -23.61 12.79
N GLY A 352 2.48 -22.89 13.86
CA GLY A 352 3.44 -22.30 14.78
C GLY A 352 4.39 -21.30 14.13
N PRO A 353 5.64 -21.17 14.65
CA PRO A 353 6.62 -20.20 14.16
C PRO A 353 7.11 -20.48 12.73
N LEU A 354 6.69 -21.60 12.11
CA LEU A 354 7.03 -21.95 10.74
C LEU A 354 6.53 -20.90 9.74
N LEU A 355 5.42 -20.21 10.03
CA LEU A 355 4.82 -19.21 9.15
C LEU A 355 5.27 -17.77 9.44
N ASP A 356 5.94 -17.52 10.57
CA ASP A 356 6.44 -16.18 10.89
C ASP A 356 7.33 -15.57 9.80
N PRO A 357 8.25 -16.33 9.16
CA PRO A 357 9.00 -15.82 8.03
C PRO A 357 8.11 -15.46 6.82
N LEU A 358 7.07 -16.24 6.54
CA LEU A 358 6.12 -15.97 5.44
C LEU A 358 5.45 -14.61 5.67
N TRP A 359 4.87 -14.39 6.86
CA TRP A 359 4.17 -13.13 7.17
C TRP A 359 5.07 -11.91 7.05
N ARG A 360 6.34 -12.01 7.47
CA ARG A 360 7.31 -10.91 7.38
C ARG A 360 7.78 -10.61 5.95
N ARG A 361 7.66 -11.57 5.03
CA ARG A 361 8.03 -11.40 3.62
C ARG A 361 6.93 -10.69 2.81
N LEU A 362 5.69 -10.77 3.28
CA LEU A 362 4.54 -10.19 2.61
C LEU A 362 4.32 -8.75 3.10
N LEU A 363 3.86 -7.88 2.20
CA LEU A 363 3.35 -6.57 2.57
C LEU A 363 1.96 -6.75 3.18
N ARG A 364 1.83 -6.48 4.48
CA ARG A 364 0.53 -6.47 5.18
C ARG A 364 -0.32 -5.30 4.69
N LEU A 365 -1.58 -5.59 4.38
CA LEU A 365 -2.65 -4.65 4.06
C LEU A 365 -3.87 -5.05 4.90
N THR A 366 -4.78 -4.11 5.15
CA THR A 366 -5.97 -4.35 5.97
C THR A 366 -7.25 -4.00 5.22
N PRO A 367 -8.35 -4.75 5.39
CA PRO A 367 -9.63 -4.47 4.76
C PRO A 367 -10.37 -3.26 5.35
N THR A 368 -9.86 -2.71 6.45
CA THR A 368 -10.34 -1.50 7.11
C THR A 368 -9.16 -0.59 7.42
N PRO A 369 -9.38 0.72 7.65
CA PRO A 369 -8.30 1.61 8.05
C PRO A 369 -7.55 1.14 9.30
N ASP A 370 -6.21 1.09 9.24
CA ASP A 370 -5.34 0.60 10.32
C ASP A 370 -3.96 1.27 10.25
N ASP A 371 -3.34 1.61 11.38
CA ASP A 371 -2.12 2.41 11.50
C ASP A 371 -0.84 1.58 11.67
N HIS A 372 -0.66 0.58 10.81
CA HIS A 372 0.42 -0.41 10.94
C HIS A 372 1.63 -0.19 10.03
N LEU A 373 1.56 0.77 9.10
CA LEU A 373 2.65 1.06 8.17
C LEU A 373 3.54 2.19 8.72
N ALA A 374 4.86 2.04 8.60
CA ALA A 374 5.81 3.06 9.03
C ALA A 374 6.54 3.67 7.82
N ASP A 375 6.74 4.99 7.83
CA ASP A 375 7.58 5.64 6.82
C ASP A 375 9.08 5.36 7.06
N PRO A 376 9.92 5.45 6.01
CA PRO A 376 11.34 5.10 6.11
C PRO A 376 12.23 6.20 6.69
N TRP A 377 11.71 7.41 6.96
CA TRP A 377 12.52 8.56 7.35
C TRP A 377 12.47 8.82 8.85
N VAL A 378 11.27 8.96 9.39
CA VAL A 378 10.98 9.33 10.78
C VAL A 378 10.38 8.13 11.52
N GLY A 379 9.69 7.25 10.81
CA GLY A 379 9.03 6.08 11.38
C GLY A 379 7.68 6.40 12.01
N HIS A 380 6.96 7.41 11.49
CA HIS A 380 5.57 7.63 11.90
C HIS A 380 4.72 6.43 11.52
N ALA A 381 3.74 6.10 12.37
CA ALA A 381 2.67 5.18 12.01
C ALA A 381 1.66 5.89 11.10
N TRP A 382 1.43 5.34 9.90
CA TRP A 382 0.49 5.83 8.90
C TRP A 382 -0.75 4.95 8.89
N THR A 383 -1.91 5.60 8.91
CA THR A 383 -3.18 4.92 8.68
C THR A 383 -3.27 4.57 7.20
N TYR A 384 -3.17 3.27 6.90
CA TYR A 384 -3.50 2.73 5.59
C TYR A 384 -5.01 2.73 5.41
N GLU A 385 -5.49 3.15 4.25
CA GLU A 385 -6.88 3.01 3.83
C GLU A 385 -6.97 2.13 2.58
N PRO A 386 -7.75 1.03 2.61
CA PRO A 386 -7.89 0.16 1.45
C PRO A 386 -8.62 0.86 0.30
N PRO A 387 -8.34 0.47 -0.96
CA PRO A 387 -8.98 1.06 -2.11
C PRO A 387 -10.48 0.72 -2.12
N GLY A 388 -11.33 1.75 -2.07
CA GLY A 388 -12.77 1.60 -2.25
C GLY A 388 -13.18 1.71 -3.72
N VAL A 389 -14.07 0.82 -4.16
CA VAL A 389 -14.87 1.04 -5.39
C VAL A 389 -16.16 1.72 -4.98
N PRO A 390 -16.56 2.87 -5.59
CA PRO A 390 -17.77 3.58 -5.17
C PRO A 390 -19.01 2.69 -5.22
N GLU A 391 -19.84 2.77 -4.20
CA GLU A 391 -21.08 1.98 -4.12
C GLU A 391 -21.97 2.23 -5.36
N GLY A 392 -22.51 1.15 -5.91
CA GLY A 392 -23.32 1.19 -7.14
C GLY A 392 -22.54 1.44 -8.44
N SER A 393 -21.23 1.70 -8.37
CA SER A 393 -20.39 1.89 -9.56
C SER A 393 -20.24 0.62 -10.38
N GLN A 394 -20.25 0.77 -11.70
CA GLN A 394 -19.95 -0.30 -12.66
C GLN A 394 -18.50 -0.24 -13.17
N VAL A 395 -17.65 0.62 -12.59
CA VAL A 395 -16.27 0.83 -13.08
C VAL A 395 -15.48 -0.48 -13.09
N LEU A 396 -15.55 -1.26 -12.01
CA LEU A 396 -14.83 -2.52 -11.87
C LEU A 396 -15.28 -3.54 -12.93
N SER A 397 -16.58 -3.72 -13.11
CA SER A 397 -17.14 -4.67 -14.08
C SER A 397 -16.83 -4.28 -15.52
N GLN A 398 -16.88 -2.99 -15.84
CA GLN A 398 -16.54 -2.45 -17.17
C GLN A 398 -15.06 -2.63 -17.50
N VAL A 399 -14.17 -2.31 -16.55
CA VAL A 399 -12.72 -2.49 -16.71
C VAL A 399 -12.37 -3.95 -16.91
N LEU A 400 -12.89 -4.86 -16.07
CA LEU A 400 -12.67 -6.29 -16.22
C LEU A 400 -13.19 -6.84 -17.55
N THR A 401 -14.31 -6.32 -18.05
CA THR A 401 -14.83 -6.68 -19.39
C THR A 401 -13.85 -6.28 -20.49
N ARG A 402 -13.31 -5.05 -20.46
CA ARG A 402 -12.31 -4.58 -21.43
C ARG A 402 -11.01 -5.39 -21.35
N VAL A 403 -10.56 -5.77 -20.14
CA VAL A 403 -9.41 -6.65 -19.94
C VAL A 403 -9.66 -8.03 -20.57
N ALA A 404 -10.83 -8.63 -20.31
CA ALA A 404 -11.19 -9.94 -20.87
C ALA A 404 -11.30 -9.92 -22.40
N GLU A 405 -11.80 -8.84 -22.99
CA GLU A 405 -11.83 -8.63 -24.44
C GLU A 405 -10.42 -8.56 -25.03
N ALA A 406 -9.54 -7.77 -24.44
CA ALA A 406 -8.16 -7.64 -24.90
C ALA A 406 -7.38 -8.97 -24.79
N ARG A 407 -7.55 -9.71 -23.69
CA ARG A 407 -6.95 -11.05 -23.51
C ARG A 407 -7.42 -12.04 -24.58
N ARG A 408 -8.72 -12.04 -24.90
CA ARG A 408 -9.27 -12.89 -25.98
C ARG A 408 -8.81 -12.47 -27.38
N ALA A 409 -8.54 -11.18 -27.59
CA ALA A 409 -7.97 -10.70 -28.84
C ALA A 409 -6.49 -11.09 -28.97
N TRP A 410 -5.74 -11.07 -27.87
CA TRP A 410 -4.33 -11.50 -27.84
C TRP A 410 -4.14 -13.00 -28.06
N ASN A 411 -5.02 -13.83 -27.51
CA ASN A 411 -4.94 -15.30 -27.64
C ASN A 411 -5.41 -15.85 -28.99
N ARG A 412 -5.93 -14.99 -29.89
CA ARG A 412 -6.38 -15.36 -31.24
C ARG A 412 -5.32 -14.98 -32.25
#